data_AF-A0A8S4QPK9-F1
#
_entry.id   AF-A0A8S4QPK9-F1
#
_cell.length_a   1.000
_cell.length_b   1.000
_cell.length_c   1.000
_cell.angle_alpha   90.00
_cell.angle_beta   90.00
_cell.angle_gamma   90.00
#
_symmetry.space_group_name_H-M   'P 1'
#
loop_
_entity.id
_entity.type
_entity.pdbx_description
1 polymer ?
#
loop_
_entity_poly.entity_id
_entity_poly.type
_entity_poly.pdbx_seq_one_letter_code
_entity_poly.pdbx_strand_id
1 'polypeptide(L)'
;MDRKRRLALLLLLRHRRNRRKITRRMSVSSFECLLKSLEPHIRKNYTNMRNPVEPVEMLGITLRYLGSGNSITDLHFKFKRGKSTIAYIIQRV
;
A
#
# COMPACT_ATOMS: atom_id res chain seq x y z
N MET A 1 15.10 -23.18 -11.85
CA MET A 1 13.72 -22.85 -11.43
C MET A 1 13.67 -22.79 -9.90
N ASP A 2 14.02 -21.63 -9.33
CA ASP A 2 14.25 -21.45 -7.90
C ASP A 2 13.03 -21.65 -7.00
N ARG A 3 13.19 -22.41 -5.91
CA ARG A 3 12.19 -22.57 -4.84
C ARG A 3 11.75 -21.23 -4.23
N LYS A 4 12.62 -20.21 -4.25
CA LYS A 4 12.31 -18.84 -3.82
C LYS A 4 11.23 -18.18 -4.70
N ARG A 5 11.22 -18.45 -6.00
CA ARG A 5 10.21 -17.93 -6.94
C ARG A 5 8.85 -18.62 -6.76
N ARG A 6 8.84 -19.90 -6.38
CA ARG A 6 7.61 -20.68 -6.14
C ARG A 6 6.92 -20.28 -4.83
N LEU A 7 7.70 -19.97 -3.79
CA LEU A 7 7.18 -19.39 -2.54
C LEU A 7 6.72 -17.94 -2.72
N ALA A 8 7.43 -17.13 -3.53
CA ALA A 8 6.99 -15.78 -3.89
C ALA A 8 5.67 -15.80 -4.68
N LEU A 9 5.51 -16.73 -5.63
CA LEU A 9 4.25 -16.94 -6.35
C LEU A 9 3.11 -17.42 -5.44
N LEU A 10 3.39 -18.33 -4.50
CA LEU A 10 2.40 -18.79 -3.52
C LEU A 10 1.99 -17.69 -2.54
N LEU A 11 2.92 -16.83 -2.12
CA LEU A 11 2.63 -15.64 -1.30
C LEU A 11 1.83 -14.59 -2.10
N LEU A 12 2.11 -14.42 -3.39
CA LEU A 12 1.38 -13.51 -4.29
C LEU A 12 -0.03 -14.00 -4.65
N LEU A 13 -0.30 -15.31 -4.52
CA LEU A 13 -1.60 -15.92 -4.80
C LEU A 13 -2.52 -16.06 -3.57
N ARG A 14 -1.97 -16.10 -2.34
CA ARG A 14 -2.73 -16.46 -1.13
C ARG A 14 -3.57 -15.32 -0.48
N HIS A 15 -3.59 -14.10 -1.02
CA HIS A 15 -4.45 -13.02 -0.47
C HIS A 15 -5.19 -12.18 -1.52
N ARG A 16 -5.44 -12.78 -2.69
CA ARG A 16 -5.86 -12.12 -3.94
C ARG A 16 -7.35 -11.76 -4.09
N ARG A 17 -8.13 -11.51 -3.03
CA ARG A 17 -9.58 -11.24 -3.20
C ARG A 17 -10.13 -9.83 -2.92
N ASN A 18 -9.42 -8.88 -2.31
CA ASN A 18 -10.09 -7.59 -2.04
C ASN A 18 -9.25 -6.28 -2.01
N ARG A 19 -8.04 -6.25 -2.57
CA ARG A 19 -7.21 -5.01 -2.62
C ARG A 19 -7.16 -4.28 -3.97
N ARG A 20 -7.96 -4.67 -4.97
CA ARG A 20 -7.91 -4.08 -6.33
C ARG A 20 -8.98 -3.02 -6.64
N LYS A 21 -9.61 -2.38 -5.66
CA LYS A 21 -10.59 -1.32 -5.95
C LYS A 21 -9.97 0.08 -6.17
N ILE A 22 -8.66 0.27 -5.94
CA ILE A 22 -7.99 1.60 -5.97
C ILE A 22 -7.66 2.01 -7.42
N THR A 23 -7.24 1.05 -8.23
CA THR A 23 -6.71 1.25 -9.59
C THR A 23 -7.79 1.36 -10.68
N ARG A 24 -9.01 1.83 -10.38
CA ARG A 24 -10.00 1.99 -11.46
C ARG A 24 -9.68 3.17 -12.40
N ARG A 25 -8.90 4.16 -11.93
CA ARG A 25 -8.49 5.33 -12.73
C ARG A 25 -7.03 5.32 -13.19
N MET A 26 -6.21 4.40 -12.67
CA MET A 26 -4.78 4.33 -12.97
C MET A 26 -4.41 2.89 -13.32
N SER A 27 -3.63 2.71 -14.39
CA SER A 27 -3.13 1.40 -14.79
C SER A 27 -2.16 0.84 -13.75
N VAL A 28 -1.99 -0.48 -13.75
CA VAL A 28 -1.05 -1.16 -12.84
C VAL A 28 0.38 -0.71 -13.11
N SER A 29 0.75 -0.54 -14.38
CA SER A 29 2.08 -0.09 -14.79
C SER A 29 2.40 1.33 -14.32
N SER A 30 1.46 2.27 -14.41
CA SER A 30 1.64 3.62 -13.88
C SER A 30 1.80 3.61 -12.36
N PHE A 31 1.03 2.77 -11.66
CA PHE A 31 1.16 2.61 -10.22
C PHE A 31 2.53 2.05 -9.83
N GLU A 32 3.03 1.03 -10.53
CA GLU A 32 4.36 0.44 -10.28
C GLU A 32 5.50 1.42 -10.58
N CYS A 33 5.39 2.21 -11.65
CA CYS A 33 6.36 3.26 -11.97
C CYS A 33 6.42 4.31 -10.85
N LEU A 34 5.26 4.78 -10.39
CA LEU A 34 5.15 5.77 -9.33
C LEU A 34 5.62 5.21 -7.98
N LEU A 35 5.30 3.95 -7.67
CA LEU A 35 5.81 3.25 -6.51
C LEU A 35 7.33 3.17 -6.53
N LYS A 36 7.93 2.78 -7.66
CA LYS A 36 9.39 2.66 -7.80
C LYS A 36 10.10 4.00 -7.58
N SER A 37 9.48 5.09 -8.04
CA SER A 37 10.00 6.45 -7.84
C SER A 37 9.89 6.90 -6.37
N LEU A 38 8.76 6.62 -5.71
CA LEU A 38 8.51 7.07 -4.33
C LEU A 38 9.07 6.16 -3.25
N GLU A 39 9.28 4.87 -3.53
CA GLU A 39 9.79 3.87 -2.59
C GLU A 39 11.01 4.36 -1.79
N PRO A 40 12.07 4.93 -2.38
CA PRO A 40 13.22 5.42 -1.61
C PRO A 40 12.87 6.54 -0.61
N HIS A 41 11.81 7.31 -0.86
CA HIS A 41 11.40 8.44 -0.01
C HIS A 41 10.41 8.03 1.10
N ILE A 42 9.49 7.11 0.79
CA ILE A 42 8.41 6.73 1.71
C ILE A 42 8.72 5.49 2.54
N ARG A 43 9.74 4.71 2.16
CA ARG A 43 10.16 3.50 2.88
C ARG A 43 10.59 3.84 4.30
N LYS A 44 10.04 3.10 5.24
CA LYS A 44 10.39 3.20 6.66
C LYS A 44 11.40 2.12 7.02
N ASN A 45 12.29 2.43 7.94
CA ASN A 45 13.23 1.47 8.49
C ASN A 45 12.50 0.43 9.33
N TYR A 46 12.93 -0.82 9.21
CA TYR A 46 12.48 -1.88 10.11
C TYR A 46 13.04 -1.61 11.50
N THR A 47 12.18 -1.74 12.50
CA THR A 47 12.55 -1.59 13.91
C THR A 47 12.12 -2.86 14.65
N ASN A 48 12.74 -3.15 15.79
CA ASN A 48 12.43 -4.32 16.63
C ASN A 48 11.01 -4.30 17.22
N MET A 49 10.24 -3.22 17.02
CA MET A 49 8.89 -3.08 17.56
C MET A 49 7.86 -3.68 16.61
N ARG A 50 7.41 -2.89 15.63
CA ARG A 50 6.34 -3.25 14.71
C ARG A 50 6.85 -3.10 13.29
N ASN A 51 6.53 -4.09 12.46
CA ASN A 51 6.82 -4.01 11.03
C ASN A 51 6.20 -2.75 10.43
N PRO A 52 6.99 -1.93 9.72
CA PRO A 52 6.49 -0.72 9.10
C PRO A 52 5.42 -1.05 8.06
N VAL A 53 4.54 -0.07 7.79
CA VAL A 53 3.60 -0.14 6.68
C VAL A 53 4.41 -0.12 5.38
N GLU A 54 4.16 -1.08 4.49
CA GLU A 54 4.90 -1.17 3.24
C GLU A 54 4.62 0.03 2.32
N PRO A 55 5.62 0.51 1.55
CA PRO A 55 5.47 1.60 0.58
C PRO A 55 4.26 1.44 -0.35
N VAL A 56 4.02 0.21 -0.82
CA VAL A 56 2.88 -0.13 -1.69
C VAL A 56 1.53 0.09 -1.00
N GLU A 57 1.43 -0.22 0.29
CA GLU A 57 0.23 -0.02 1.08
C GLU A 57 0.03 1.47 1.38
N MET A 58 1.11 2.19 1.73
CA MET A 58 1.09 3.63 1.95
C MET A 58 0.57 4.38 0.71
N LEU A 59 1.15 4.08 -0.45
CA LEU A 59 0.75 4.70 -1.72
C LEU A 59 -0.72 4.39 -2.07
N GLY A 60 -1.17 3.14 -1.84
CA GLY A 60 -2.56 2.77 -2.07
C GLY A 60 -3.56 3.52 -1.19
N ILE A 61 -3.19 3.83 0.06
CA ILE A 61 -4.01 4.63 0.97
C ILE A 61 -4.09 6.08 0.45
N THR A 62 -2.95 6.70 0.12
CA THR A 62 -2.90 8.08 -0.36
C THR A 62 -3.64 8.27 -1.68
N LEU A 63 -3.43 7.39 -2.67
CA LEU A 63 -4.14 7.48 -3.95
C LEU A 63 -5.65 7.28 -3.78
N ARG A 64 -6.08 6.47 -2.81
CA ARG A 64 -7.50 6.34 -2.51
C ARG A 64 -8.06 7.62 -1.88
N TYR A 65 -7.33 8.23 -0.96
CA TYR A 65 -7.72 9.50 -0.35
C TYR A 65 -7.88 10.58 -1.42
N LEU A 66 -6.85 10.78 -2.26
CA LEU A 66 -6.82 11.79 -3.32
C LEU A 66 -7.86 11.53 -4.43
N GLY A 67 -7.99 10.26 -4.87
CA GLY A 67 -8.81 9.93 -6.04
C GLY A 67 -10.28 9.64 -5.75
N SER A 68 -10.66 9.34 -4.50
CA SER A 68 -12.05 9.00 -4.12
C SER A 68 -12.68 9.98 -3.13
N GLY A 69 -11.92 10.94 -2.58
CA GLY A 69 -12.44 11.89 -1.57
C GLY A 69 -12.90 11.22 -0.27
N ASN A 70 -12.42 10.01 0.03
CA ASN A 70 -12.80 9.28 1.22
C ASN A 70 -12.28 9.99 2.48
N SER A 71 -13.08 9.99 3.55
CA SER A 71 -12.62 10.48 4.85
C SER A 71 -11.57 9.54 5.46
N ILE A 72 -10.75 10.05 6.38
CA ILE A 72 -9.80 9.22 7.14
C ILE A 72 -10.53 8.10 7.91
N THR A 73 -11.78 8.34 8.34
CA THR A 73 -12.61 7.34 9.01
C THR A 73 -12.98 6.18 8.07
N ASP A 74 -13.32 6.47 6.80
CA ASP A 74 -13.61 5.42 5.82
C ASP A 74 -12.37 4.57 5.51
N LEU A 75 -11.20 5.23 5.41
CA LEU A 75 -9.92 4.58 5.20
C LEU A 75 -9.52 3.70 6.39
N HIS A 76 -9.82 4.15 7.62
CA HIS A 76 -9.59 3.37 8.84
C HIS A 76 -10.29 2.01 8.77
N PHE A 77 -11.60 2.00 8.47
CA PHE A 77 -12.35 0.77 8.36
C PHE A 77 -11.88 -0.09 7.18
N LYS A 78 -11.53 0.53 6.05
CA LYS A 78 -11.13 -0.19 4.83
C LYS A 78 -9.76 -0.85 4.91
N PHE A 79 -8.79 -0.18 5.52
CA PHE A 79 -7.41 -0.66 5.61
C PHE A 79 -7.07 -1.27 6.98
N LYS A 80 -7.97 -1.17 7.97
CA LYS A 80 -7.76 -1.65 9.35
C LYS A 80 -6.47 -1.09 9.96
N ARG A 81 -6.23 0.20 9.73
CA ARG A 81 -5.09 0.98 10.26
C ARG A 81 -5.61 2.10 11.13
N GLY A 82 -4.90 2.43 12.21
CA GLY A 82 -5.29 3.52 13.10
C GLY A 82 -5.45 4.85 12.34
N LYS A 83 -6.43 5.68 12.75
CA LYS A 83 -6.71 6.97 12.10
C LYS A 83 -5.46 7.87 12.06
N SER A 84 -4.70 7.91 13.15
CA SER A 84 -3.42 8.63 13.24
C SER A 84 -2.36 8.10 12.25
N THR A 85 -2.26 6.78 12.09
CA THR A 85 -1.36 6.16 11.12
C THR A 85 -1.74 6.55 9.68
N ILE A 86 -3.04 6.55 9.37
CA ILE A 86 -3.53 6.93 8.04
C ILE A 86 -3.27 8.41 7.76
N ALA A 87 -3.57 9.30 8.71
CA ALA A 87 -3.28 10.72 8.59
C ALA A 87 -1.79 10.97 8.36
N TYR A 88 -0.93 10.30 9.13
CA TYR A 88 0.52 10.36 8.96
C TYR A 88 0.96 9.88 7.57
N ILE A 89 0.38 8.79 7.06
CA ILE A 89 0.70 8.28 5.71
C ILE A 89 0.32 9.31 4.65
N ILE A 90 -0.87 9.90 4.74
CA ILE A 90 -1.36 10.90 3.78
C ILE A 90 -0.49 12.16 3.79
N GLN A 91 -0.03 12.60 4.97
CA GLN A 91 0.84 13.78 5.08
C GLN A 91 2.27 13.52 4.58
N ARG A 92 2.75 12.28 4.69
CA ARG A 92 4.14 11.93 4.37
C ARG A 92 4.37 11.59 2.90
N VAL A 93 3.39 10.98 2.24
CA VAL A 93 3.46 10.58 0.82
C VAL A 93 3.17 11.80 -0.04
#